data_AF-K9U1J0-F1
#
_entry.id   AF-K9U1J0-F1
#
_cell.length_a   1.000
_cell.length_b   1.000
_cell.length_c   1.000
_cell.angle_alpha   90.00
_cell.angle_beta   90.00
_cell.angle_gamma   90.00
#
_symmetry.space_group_name_H-M   'P 1'
#
loop_
_entity.id
_entity.type
_entity.pdbx_description
1 polymer ?
#
loop_
_entity_poly.entity_id
_entity_poly.type
_entity_poly.pdbx_seq_one_letter_code
_entity_poly.pdbx_strand_id
1 'polypeptide(L)'
;MYNIDRTEEFDSSVALLVDIFKLKNKALVESCRKTFIALFGSDCTTDMMTAAVFQLAATDSDTCHWALHTFYELDACLQLIEGAIKFAIQKLIELGFVLGKDFSANANGEILLNRAAKISLLKNISDADWNFLKEILQVVE
;
A
#
# COMPACT_ATOMS: atom_id res chain seq x y z
N MET A 1 23.17 16.65 18.30
CA MET A 1 22.10 17.39 17.61
C MET A 1 22.23 17.09 16.12
N TYR A 2 21.67 15.96 15.66
CA TYR A 2 21.84 15.42 14.30
C TYR A 2 20.59 14.62 13.90
N ASN A 3 19.43 15.27 13.82
CA ASN A 3 18.18 14.58 13.47
C ASN A 3 17.25 15.37 12.55
N ILE A 4 17.67 16.56 12.10
CA ILE A 4 16.85 17.42 11.23
C ILE A 4 17.17 17.15 9.74
N ASP A 5 18.41 16.76 9.43
CA ASP A 5 18.91 16.60 8.05
C ASP A 5 18.33 15.37 7.32
N ARG A 6 18.24 14.22 8.00
CA ARG A 6 17.81 12.96 7.36
C ARG A 6 16.30 12.89 7.09
N THR A 7 15.49 13.56 7.91
CA THR A 7 14.03 13.56 7.73
C THR A 7 13.63 14.40 6.53
N GLU A 8 14.26 15.57 6.35
CA GLU A 8 14.00 16.44 5.20
C GLU A 8 14.47 15.81 3.87
N GLU A 9 15.62 15.14 3.88
CA GLU A 9 16.10 14.34 2.74
C GLU A 9 15.15 13.19 2.40
N PHE A 10 14.63 12.49 3.42
CA PHE A 10 13.65 11.42 3.24
C PHE A 10 12.35 11.94 2.64
N ASP A 11 11.77 13.00 3.22
CA ASP A 11 10.50 13.58 2.75
C ASP A 11 10.62 14.11 1.32
N SER A 12 11.73 14.78 1.00
CA SER A 12 12.02 15.25 -0.37
C SER A 12 12.16 14.10 -1.37
N SER A 13 12.80 13.01 -0.94
CA SER A 13 12.98 11.80 -1.74
C SER A 13 11.65 11.09 -1.99
N VAL A 14 10.77 11.03 -0.99
CA VAL A 14 9.40 10.50 -1.12
C VAL A 14 8.60 11.36 -2.09
N ALA A 15 8.63 12.68 -1.97
CA ALA A 15 7.93 13.58 -2.88
C ALA A 15 8.38 13.39 -4.33
N LEU A 16 9.70 13.27 -4.56
CA LEU A 16 10.25 12.98 -5.89
C LEU A 16 9.76 11.62 -6.42
N LEU A 17 9.75 10.57 -5.59
CA LEU A 17 9.24 9.26 -5.98
C LEU A 17 7.76 9.31 -6.35
N VAL A 18 6.93 10.04 -5.60
CA VAL A 18 5.51 10.25 -5.93
C VAL A 18 5.36 10.86 -7.32
N ASP A 19 6.14 11.90 -7.62
CA ASP A 19 6.10 12.55 -8.94
C ASP A 19 6.59 11.61 -10.05
N ILE A 20 7.63 10.81 -9.80
CA ILE A 20 8.11 9.81 -10.75
C ILE A 20 7.06 8.71 -10.99
N PHE A 21 6.39 8.24 -9.95
CA PHE A 21 5.32 7.25 -10.08
C PHE A 21 4.15 7.79 -10.92
N LYS A 22 3.77 9.06 -10.74
CA LYS A 22 2.70 9.71 -11.52
C LYS A 22 2.98 9.76 -13.02
N LEU A 23 4.25 9.68 -13.44
CA LEU A 23 4.62 9.57 -14.85
C LEU A 23 4.29 8.20 -15.45
N LYS A 24 3.96 7.20 -14.62
CA LYS A 24 3.63 5.82 -15.01
C LYS A 24 4.63 5.18 -15.99
N ASN A 25 5.90 5.56 -15.86
CA ASN A 25 6.99 5.07 -16.69
C ASN A 25 7.83 4.04 -15.90
N LYS A 26 7.62 2.76 -16.22
CA LYS A 26 8.29 1.65 -15.52
C LYS A 26 9.82 1.76 -15.54
N ALA A 27 10.40 2.11 -16.69
CA ALA A 27 11.85 2.20 -16.84
C ALA A 27 12.44 3.35 -16.00
N LEU A 28 11.71 4.46 -15.88
CA LEU A 28 12.13 5.58 -15.06
C LEU A 28 12.10 5.23 -13.57
N VAL A 29 11.02 4.59 -13.10
CA VAL A 29 10.91 4.12 -11.69
C VAL A 29 12.04 3.13 -11.36
N GLU A 30 12.33 2.17 -12.24
CA GLU A 30 13.43 1.22 -12.06
C GLU A 30 14.81 1.89 -12.02
N SER A 31 15.04 2.86 -12.90
CA SER A 31 16.29 3.65 -12.91
C SER A 31 16.45 4.47 -11.64
N CYS A 32 15.36 5.11 -11.20
CA CYS A 32 15.30 5.86 -9.95
C CYS A 32 15.58 4.96 -8.74
N ARG A 33 14.93 3.78 -8.66
CA ARG A 33 15.18 2.80 -7.60
C ARG A 33 16.66 2.42 -7.51
N LYS A 34 17.30 2.07 -8.64
CA LYS A 34 18.72 1.71 -8.67
C LYS A 34 19.61 2.85 -8.17
N THR A 35 19.28 4.09 -8.56
CA THR A 35 19.99 5.29 -8.10
C THR A 35 19.84 5.48 -6.59
N PHE A 36 18.62 5.33 -6.07
CA PHE A 36 18.34 5.48 -4.64
C PHE A 36 19.01 4.37 -3.82
N ILE A 37 19.02 3.13 -4.30
CA ILE A 37 19.76 2.03 -3.65
C ILE A 37 21.24 2.37 -3.54
N ALA A 38 21.84 2.94 -4.58
CA ALA A 38 23.25 3.32 -4.59
C ALA A 38 23.56 4.47 -3.62
N LEU A 39 22.62 5.39 -3.40
CA LEU A 39 22.80 6.57 -2.54
C LEU A 39 22.46 6.31 -1.08
N PHE A 40 21.37 5.59 -0.81
CA PHE A 40 20.76 5.45 0.52
C PHE A 40 20.75 4.02 1.04
N GLY A 41 21.06 3.04 0.19
CA GLY A 41 20.94 1.62 0.51
C GLY A 41 19.56 1.04 0.23
N SER A 42 19.49 -0.30 0.22
CA SER A 42 18.29 -1.04 -0.19
C SER A 42 17.11 -0.82 0.77
N ASP A 43 17.35 -0.92 2.07
CA ASP A 43 16.29 -0.82 3.09
C ASP A 43 15.65 0.56 3.09
N CYS A 44 16.49 1.60 3.11
CA CYS A 44 16.01 2.99 3.08
C CYS A 44 15.26 3.33 1.79
N THR A 45 15.70 2.80 0.64
CA THR A 45 14.98 2.95 -0.62
C THR A 45 13.61 2.26 -0.58
N THR A 46 13.54 1.08 0.03
CA THR A 46 12.28 0.34 0.20
C THR A 46 11.31 1.16 1.04
N ASP A 47 11.76 1.72 2.18
CA ASP A 47 10.93 2.58 3.03
C ASP A 47 10.42 3.81 2.29
N MET A 48 11.27 4.49 1.50
CA MET A 48 10.88 5.65 0.70
C MET A 48 9.84 5.28 -0.38
N MET A 49 10.03 4.16 -1.07
CA MET A 49 9.09 3.69 -2.08
C MET A 49 7.76 3.27 -1.45
N THR A 50 7.79 2.60 -0.29
CA THR A 50 6.60 2.27 0.51
C THR A 50 5.83 3.53 0.89
N ALA A 51 6.52 4.55 1.42
CA ALA A 51 5.90 5.81 1.79
C ALA A 51 5.30 6.55 0.57
N ALA A 52 5.98 6.54 -0.57
CA ALA A 52 5.49 7.16 -1.79
C ALA A 52 4.21 6.48 -2.32
N VAL A 53 4.18 5.14 -2.37
CA VAL A 53 2.98 4.40 -2.78
C VAL A 53 1.85 4.60 -1.76
N PHE A 54 2.16 4.66 -0.45
CA PHE A 54 1.20 5.02 0.60
C PHE A 54 0.55 6.39 0.37
N GLN A 55 1.37 7.40 0.08
CA GLN A 55 0.88 8.75 -0.22
C GLN A 55 0.02 8.79 -1.50
N LEU A 56 0.34 7.97 -2.50
CA LEU A 56 -0.45 7.88 -3.73
C LEU A 56 -1.86 7.35 -3.48
N ALA A 57 -2.09 6.40 -2.58
CA ALA A 57 -3.46 5.94 -2.34
C ALA A 57 -4.40 7.03 -1.81
N ALA A 58 -3.84 8.01 -1.09
CA ALA A 58 -4.58 9.17 -0.59
C ALA A 58 -4.73 10.29 -1.62
N THR A 59 -3.80 10.41 -2.58
CA THR A 59 -3.71 11.58 -3.47
C THR A 59 -3.96 11.31 -4.96
N ASP A 60 -3.72 10.08 -5.41
CA ASP A 60 -3.89 9.60 -6.79
C ASP A 60 -4.04 8.08 -6.81
N SER A 61 -5.27 7.62 -6.62
CA SER A 61 -5.60 6.19 -6.51
C SER A 61 -5.28 5.39 -7.77
N ASP A 62 -5.32 6.03 -8.94
CA ASP A 62 -5.06 5.37 -10.22
C ASP A 62 -3.58 5.08 -10.40
N THR A 63 -2.72 5.99 -9.90
CA THR A 63 -1.27 5.78 -9.88
C THR A 63 -0.87 4.77 -8.81
N CYS A 64 -1.53 4.78 -7.64
CA CYS A 64 -1.33 3.74 -6.62
C CYS A 64 -1.63 2.34 -7.16
N HIS A 65 -2.79 2.17 -7.80
CA HIS A 65 -3.20 0.91 -8.42
C HIS A 65 -2.19 0.44 -9.48
N TRP A 66 -1.78 1.36 -10.36
CA TRP A 66 -0.76 1.07 -11.37
C TRP A 66 0.56 0.61 -10.75
N ALA A 67 1.00 1.25 -9.67
CA ALA A 67 2.24 0.89 -8.97
C ALA A 67 2.17 -0.51 -8.36
N LEU A 68 1.11 -0.81 -7.61
CA LEU A 68 0.91 -2.12 -6.97
C LEU A 68 0.86 -3.27 -7.97
N HIS A 69 0.25 -3.06 -9.16
CA HIS A 69 0.22 -4.07 -10.21
C HIS A 69 1.52 -4.18 -11.01
N THR A 70 2.18 -3.05 -11.30
CA THR A 70 3.39 -3.04 -12.14
C THR A 70 4.61 -3.55 -11.38
N PHE A 71 4.62 -3.36 -10.06
CA PHE A 71 5.74 -3.61 -9.16
C PHE A 71 5.38 -4.57 -8.02
N TYR A 72 4.43 -5.48 -8.24
CA TYR A 72 3.96 -6.43 -7.23
C TYR A 72 5.08 -7.27 -6.58
N GLU A 73 6.20 -7.46 -7.28
CA GLU A 73 7.38 -8.20 -6.81
C GLU A 73 8.31 -7.38 -5.91
N LEU A 74 8.09 -6.06 -5.79
CA LEU A 74 8.91 -5.23 -4.92
C LEU A 74 8.49 -5.40 -3.47
N ASP A 75 9.48 -5.53 -2.59
CA ASP A 75 9.28 -5.62 -1.14
C ASP A 75 8.40 -4.48 -0.62
N ALA A 76 8.53 -3.27 -1.18
CA ALA A 76 7.69 -2.13 -0.83
C ALA A 76 6.19 -2.38 -1.09
N CYS A 77 5.85 -2.99 -2.23
CA CYS A 77 4.46 -3.32 -2.56
C CYS A 77 3.94 -4.48 -1.71
N LEU A 78 4.77 -5.50 -1.46
CA LEU A 78 4.42 -6.63 -0.60
C LEU A 78 4.15 -6.18 0.85
N GLN A 79 5.00 -5.32 1.41
CA GLN A 79 4.81 -4.76 2.75
C GLN A 79 3.51 -3.97 2.89
N LEU A 80 3.15 -3.18 1.87
CA LEU A 80 1.88 -2.44 1.86
C LEU A 80 0.68 -3.39 1.78
N ILE A 81 0.74 -4.41 0.94
CA ILE A 81 -0.32 -5.43 0.84
C ILE A 81 -0.48 -6.17 2.17
N GLU A 82 0.61 -6.62 2.80
CA GLU A 82 0.55 -7.26 4.11
C GLU A 82 0.00 -6.33 5.20
N GLY A 83 0.39 -5.05 5.19
CA GLY A 83 -0.13 -4.04 6.11
C GLY A 83 -1.63 -3.83 5.93
N ALA A 84 -2.08 -3.72 4.68
CA ALA A 84 -3.48 -3.58 4.31
C ALA A 84 -4.31 -4.80 4.74
N ILE A 85 -3.80 -6.02 4.55
CA ILE A 85 -4.45 -7.26 5.01
C ILE A 85 -4.60 -7.25 6.53
N LYS A 86 -3.51 -6.96 7.26
CA LYS A 86 -3.53 -6.89 8.74
C LYS A 86 -4.54 -5.84 9.22
N PHE A 87 -4.54 -4.67 8.59
CA PHE A 87 -5.49 -3.60 8.90
C PHE A 87 -6.95 -4.03 8.69
N ALA A 88 -7.27 -4.63 7.54
CA ALA A 88 -8.62 -5.10 7.25
C ALA A 88 -9.09 -6.18 8.24
N ILE A 89 -8.24 -7.17 8.53
CA ILE A 89 -8.55 -8.23 9.50
C ILE A 89 -8.82 -7.62 10.88
N GLN A 90 -7.93 -6.74 11.34
CA GLN A 90 -8.08 -6.08 12.64
C GLN A 90 -9.38 -5.28 12.72
N LYS A 91 -9.72 -4.51 11.67
CA LYS A 91 -10.97 -3.75 11.60
C LYS A 91 -12.20 -4.64 11.60
N LEU A 92 -12.19 -5.76 10.88
CA LEU A 92 -13.31 -6.71 10.86
C LEU A 92 -13.54 -7.32 12.25
N ILE A 93 -12.48 -7.70 12.95
CA ILE A 93 -12.55 -8.21 14.32
C ILE A 93 -13.10 -7.15 15.28
N GLU A 94 -12.62 -5.90 15.17
CA GLU A 94 -13.13 -4.76 15.97
C GLU A 94 -14.62 -4.49 15.74
N LEU A 95 -15.12 -4.72 14.53
CA LEU A 95 -16.53 -4.61 14.16
C LEU A 95 -17.36 -5.83 14.58
N GLY A 96 -16.76 -6.85 15.19
CA GLY A 96 -17.43 -8.04 15.70
C GLY A 96 -17.65 -9.17 14.68
N PHE A 97 -16.99 -9.10 13.51
CA PHE A 97 -17.06 -10.16 12.50
C PHE A 97 -16.13 -11.33 12.84
N VAL A 98 -16.54 -12.54 12.46
CA VAL A 98 -15.87 -13.79 12.83
C VAL A 98 -15.15 -14.41 11.64
N LEU A 99 -13.86 -14.73 11.81
CA LEU A 99 -13.05 -15.46 10.82
C LEU A 99 -13.65 -16.84 10.55
N GLY A 100 -13.74 -17.23 9.28
CA GLY A 100 -14.33 -18.49 8.83
C GLY A 100 -15.86 -18.47 8.71
N LYS A 101 -16.52 -17.37 9.14
CA LYS A 101 -17.98 -17.18 9.01
C LYS A 101 -18.30 -15.94 8.19
N ASP A 102 -17.77 -14.80 8.60
CA ASP A 102 -18.07 -13.50 8.00
C ASP A 102 -16.99 -13.05 7.02
N PHE A 103 -15.75 -13.51 7.25
CA PHE A 103 -14.62 -13.30 6.36
C PHE A 103 -13.64 -14.47 6.41
N SER A 104 -12.83 -14.62 5.36
CA SER A 104 -11.72 -15.59 5.28
C SER A 104 -10.63 -15.08 4.34
N ALA A 105 -9.57 -15.85 4.10
CA ALA A 105 -8.54 -15.53 3.11
C ALA A 105 -8.44 -16.68 2.10
N ASN A 106 -8.18 -16.34 0.83
CA ASN A 106 -7.92 -17.34 -0.21
C ASN A 106 -6.42 -17.63 -0.38
N ALA A 107 -6.09 -18.57 -1.27
CA ALA A 107 -4.70 -18.96 -1.55
C ALA A 107 -3.84 -17.84 -2.16
N ASN A 108 -4.47 -16.79 -2.69
CA ASN A 108 -3.79 -15.62 -3.26
C ASN A 108 -3.58 -14.51 -2.22
N GLY A 109 -3.97 -14.73 -0.96
CA GLY A 109 -3.89 -13.72 0.10
C GLY A 109 -4.99 -12.66 0.06
N GLU A 110 -6.01 -12.84 -0.78
CA GLU A 110 -7.17 -11.94 -0.84
C GLU A 110 -8.15 -12.27 0.29
N ILE A 111 -8.70 -11.24 0.91
CA ILE A 111 -9.70 -11.37 1.97
C ILE A 111 -11.07 -11.52 1.32
N LEU A 112 -11.68 -12.67 1.56
CA LEU A 112 -13.04 -12.99 1.17
C LEU A 112 -14.00 -12.45 2.23
N LEU A 113 -14.95 -11.62 1.83
CA LEU A 113 -15.94 -10.99 2.71
C LEU A 113 -17.35 -11.39 2.31
N ASN A 114 -18.20 -11.68 3.29
CA ASN A 114 -19.64 -11.66 3.05
C ASN A 114 -20.12 -10.21 2.89
N ARG A 115 -21.36 -10.05 2.38
CA ARG A 115 -21.91 -8.72 2.09
C ARG A 115 -22.03 -7.83 3.33
N ALA A 116 -22.36 -8.39 4.50
CA ALA A 116 -22.50 -7.62 5.73
C ALA A 116 -21.16 -7.07 6.22
N ALA A 117 -20.12 -7.93 6.21
CA ALA A 117 -18.74 -7.57 6.53
C ALA A 117 -18.23 -6.45 5.61
N LYS A 118 -18.46 -6.55 4.29
CA LYS A 118 -18.08 -5.50 3.34
C LYS A 118 -18.74 -4.16 3.63
N ILE A 119 -20.07 -4.15 3.81
CA ILE A 119 -20.82 -2.91 4.04
C ILE A 119 -20.38 -2.24 5.34
N SER A 120 -20.19 -3.00 6.41
CA SER A 120 -19.73 -2.46 7.67
C SER A 120 -18.28 -1.99 7.59
N LEU A 121 -17.39 -2.71 6.92
CA LEU A 121 -16.01 -2.28 6.72
C LEU A 121 -15.95 -0.96 5.96
N LEU A 122 -16.65 -0.84 4.83
CA LEU A 122 -16.73 0.38 4.02
C LEU A 122 -17.22 1.61 4.79
N LYS A 123 -18.12 1.43 5.75
CA LYS A 123 -18.64 2.52 6.58
C LYS A 123 -17.67 3.01 7.65
N ASN A 124 -16.60 2.25 7.93
CA ASN A 124 -15.70 2.49 9.06
C ASN A 124 -14.23 2.68 8.66
N ILE A 125 -13.97 2.86 7.36
CA ILE A 125 -12.63 3.13 6.81
C ILE A 125 -12.65 4.45 6.03
N SER A 126 -11.48 5.08 5.85
CA SER A 126 -11.36 6.25 4.99
C SER A 126 -11.35 5.87 3.50
N ASP A 127 -11.56 6.85 2.62
CA ASP A 127 -11.45 6.64 1.17
C ASP A 127 -10.04 6.20 0.76
N ALA A 128 -9.01 6.68 1.45
CA ALA A 128 -7.61 6.28 1.24
C ALA A 128 -7.40 4.81 1.63
N ASP A 129 -7.94 4.39 2.78
CA ASP A 129 -7.91 2.99 3.20
C ASP A 129 -8.64 2.10 2.19
N TRP A 130 -9.80 2.55 1.69
CA TRP A 130 -10.55 1.82 0.67
C TRP A 130 -9.76 1.66 -0.63
N ASN A 131 -9.06 2.70 -1.07
CA ASN A 131 -8.22 2.64 -2.27
C ASN A 131 -7.08 1.63 -2.16
N PHE A 132 -6.59 1.36 -0.95
CA PHE A 132 -5.64 0.28 -0.69
C PHE A 132 -6.34 -1.07 -0.62
N LEU A 133 -7.45 -1.14 0.10
CA LEU A 133 -8.14 -2.39 0.39
C LEU A 133 -8.82 -2.99 -0.83
N LYS A 134 -9.26 -2.18 -1.80
CA LYS A 134 -9.94 -2.69 -3.01
C LYS A 134 -9.08 -3.67 -3.84
N GLU A 135 -7.75 -3.63 -3.68
CA GLU A 135 -6.82 -4.55 -4.35
C GLU A 135 -6.79 -5.94 -3.72
N ILE A 136 -7.21 -6.07 -2.46
CA ILE A 136 -7.08 -7.30 -1.68
C ILE A 136 -8.41 -7.82 -1.17
N LEU A 137 -9.51 -7.08 -1.33
CA LEU A 137 -10.84 -7.47 -0.86
C LEU A 137 -11.67 -8.07 -2.00
N GLN A 138 -12.15 -9.30 -1.81
CA GLN A 138 -13.14 -9.93 -2.68
C GLN A 138 -14.45 -10.19 -1.93
N VAL A 139 -15.57 -10.07 -2.62
CA VAL A 139 -16.89 -10.38 -2.07
C VAL A 139 -17.29 -11.78 -2.51
N VAL A 140 -17.71 -12.61 -1.57
CA VAL A 140 -18.26 -13.93 -1.86
C VAL A 140 -19.75 -13.92 -1.50
N GLU A 141 -20.58 -14.38 -2.45
CA GLU A 141 -22.04 -14.49 -2.29
C GLU A 141 -22.45 -15.59 -1.30
#